data_AF-A0A960XMY4-F1
#
_entry.id   AF-A0A960XMY4-F1
#
_cell.length_a   1.000
_cell.length_b   1.000
_cell.length_c   1.000
_cell.angle_alpha   90.00
_cell.angle_beta   90.00
_cell.angle_gamma   90.00
#
_symmetry.space_group_name_H-M   'P 1'
#
loop_
_entity.id
_entity.type
_entity.pdbx_description
1 polymer ?
#
loop_
_entity_poly.entity_id
_entity_poly.type
_entity_poly.pdbx_seq_one_letter_code
_entity_poly.pdbx_strand_id
1 'polypeptide(L)'
;TVPAGLEEHPVVWVGLEDARAYARWTGKRLPTGEEWQFAAQGNDGRVYPWGDSMEADRCNAGGNGGTTPVTRYPNGRSPFGCYDLCGNTWEWTETEHSDGRTRFCFIRGGSFFQAAGSDWYLDGGPRPAAFAVKMLLAWPGLDRCATVGFRCAVSLGG
;
A
#
# COMPACT_ATOMS: atom_id res chain seq x y z
N THR A 1 -1.76 -2.26 -22.79
CA THR A 1 -2.16 -3.64 -22.45
C THR A 1 -1.41 -4.06 -21.20
N VAL A 2 -2.00 -4.91 -20.35
CA VAL A 2 -1.31 -5.43 -19.15
C VAL A 2 -0.14 -6.33 -19.61
N PRO A 3 1.06 -6.25 -18.99
CA PRO A 3 2.15 -7.17 -19.31
C PRO A 3 1.74 -8.62 -19.02
N ALA A 4 2.11 -9.53 -19.92
CA ALA A 4 1.78 -10.95 -19.77
C ALA A 4 2.35 -11.52 -18.46
N GLY A 5 1.52 -12.24 -17.70
CA GLY A 5 1.87 -12.85 -16.43
C GLY A 5 1.76 -11.93 -15.21
N LEU A 6 1.36 -10.66 -15.39
CA LEU A 6 1.15 -9.69 -14.30
C LEU A 6 -0.33 -9.29 -14.15
N GLU A 7 -1.25 -10.05 -14.71
CA GLU A 7 -2.68 -9.75 -14.73
C GLU A 7 -3.31 -9.71 -13.33
N GLU A 8 -2.78 -10.53 -12.42
CA GLU A 8 -3.24 -10.61 -11.03
C GLU A 8 -2.31 -9.89 -10.04
N HIS A 9 -1.26 -9.24 -10.52
CA HIS A 9 -0.33 -8.49 -9.69
C HIS A 9 -0.90 -7.09 -9.37
N PRO A 10 -0.51 -6.47 -8.24
CA PRO A 10 -0.87 -5.08 -8.00
C PRO A 10 -0.28 -4.20 -9.10
N VAL A 11 -1.09 -3.28 -9.62
CA VAL A 11 -0.61 -2.26 -10.54
C VAL A 11 0.34 -1.31 -9.78
N VAL A 12 1.51 -1.08 -10.38
CA VAL A 12 2.55 -0.17 -9.87
C VAL A 12 2.90 0.85 -10.95
N TRP A 13 3.86 1.75 -10.70
CA TRP A 13 4.16 2.88 -11.58
C TRP A 13 2.98 3.84 -11.79
N VAL A 14 2.16 3.98 -10.76
CA VAL A 14 1.00 4.88 -10.73
C VAL A 14 1.20 5.98 -9.71
N GLY A 15 0.95 7.22 -10.10
CA GLY A 15 0.98 8.36 -9.19
C GLY A 15 -0.34 8.49 -8.44
N LEU A 16 -0.38 9.36 -7.43
CA LEU A 16 -1.58 9.63 -6.64
C LEU A 16 -2.78 10.03 -7.53
N GLU A 17 -2.56 10.89 -8.53
CA GLU A 17 -3.61 11.32 -9.44
C GLU A 17 -4.12 10.22 -10.38
N ASP A 18 -3.25 9.28 -10.78
CA ASP A 18 -3.64 8.12 -11.59
C ASP A 18 -4.55 7.19 -10.77
N ALA A 19 -4.16 6.93 -9.51
CA ALA A 19 -4.90 6.12 -8.56
C ALA A 19 -6.29 6.75 -8.26
N ARG A 20 -6.32 8.07 -8.04
CA ARG A 20 -7.57 8.84 -7.87
C ARG A 20 -8.45 8.78 -9.12
N ALA A 21 -7.87 8.95 -10.31
CA ALA A 21 -8.62 8.90 -11.57
C ALA A 21 -9.25 7.52 -11.79
N TYR A 22 -8.51 6.44 -11.56
CA TYR A 22 -9.04 5.08 -11.63
C TYR A 22 -10.14 4.84 -10.60
N ALA A 23 -9.93 5.24 -9.34
CA ALA A 23 -10.93 5.09 -8.30
C ALA A 23 -12.24 5.79 -8.68
N ARG A 24 -12.19 7.05 -9.13
CA ARG A 24 -13.35 7.80 -9.62
C ARG A 24 -14.03 7.12 -10.81
N TRP A 25 -13.26 6.63 -11.78
CA TRP A 25 -13.79 5.93 -12.95
C TRP A 25 -14.59 4.67 -12.54
N THR A 26 -14.15 3.96 -11.49
CA THR A 26 -14.88 2.81 -10.93
C THR A 26 -16.01 3.17 -9.96
N GLY A 27 -16.34 4.45 -9.79
CA GLY A 27 -17.34 4.92 -8.82
C GLY A 27 -16.91 4.78 -7.36
N LYS A 28 -15.59 4.80 -7.11
CA LYS A 28 -14.96 4.63 -5.79
C LYS A 28 -14.07 5.84 -5.46
N ARG A 29 -13.30 5.73 -4.38
CA ARG A 29 -12.24 6.67 -3.97
C ARG A 29 -11.03 5.92 -3.42
N LEU A 30 -9.95 6.60 -3.08
CA LEU A 30 -8.89 6.02 -2.26
C LEU A 30 -9.35 5.97 -0.78
N PRO A 31 -8.87 4.99 0.01
CA PRO A 31 -9.09 5.00 1.46
C PRO A 31 -8.33 6.16 2.10
N THR A 32 -8.85 6.73 3.20
CA THR A 32 -8.00 7.56 4.07
C THR A 32 -6.93 6.68 4.75
N GLY A 33 -5.87 7.30 5.27
CA GLY A 33 -4.86 6.59 6.04
C GLY A 33 -5.44 5.86 7.25
N GLU A 34 -6.46 6.43 7.89
CA GLU A 34 -7.17 5.85 9.04
C GLU A 34 -8.04 4.66 8.62
N GLU A 35 -8.78 4.77 7.51
CA GLU A 35 -9.57 3.66 6.98
C GLU A 35 -8.69 2.49 6.57
N TRP A 36 -7.54 2.79 5.92
CA TRP A 36 -6.56 1.78 5.55
C TRP A 36 -6.01 1.07 6.79
N GLN A 37 -5.62 1.84 7.80
CA GLN A 37 -5.08 1.30 9.04
C GLN A 37 -6.14 0.46 9.76
N PHE A 38 -7.38 0.94 9.86
CA PHE A 38 -8.48 0.19 10.46
C PHE A 38 -8.75 -1.11 9.69
N ALA A 39 -8.76 -1.06 8.36
CA ALA A 39 -8.94 -2.24 7.52
C ALA A 39 -7.86 -3.30 7.76
N ALA A 40 -6.64 -2.89 8.11
CA ALA A 40 -5.52 -3.76 8.45
C ALA A 40 -5.63 -4.29 9.89
N GLN A 41 -5.86 -3.41 10.86
CA GLN A 41 -5.75 -3.74 12.29
C GLN A 41 -6.98 -4.44 12.86
N GLY A 42 -8.16 -4.25 12.27
CA GLY A 42 -9.42 -4.68 12.88
C GLY A 42 -9.83 -3.84 14.08
N ASN A 43 -10.82 -4.34 14.83
CA ASN A 43 -11.33 -3.69 16.05
C ASN A 43 -10.43 -3.90 17.28
N ASP A 44 -9.43 -4.77 17.18
CA ASP A 44 -8.52 -5.18 18.25
C ASP A 44 -7.12 -4.55 18.12
N GLY A 45 -6.86 -3.72 17.10
CA GLY A 45 -5.66 -2.89 17.03
C GLY A 45 -4.35 -3.63 16.72
N ARG A 46 -4.43 -4.74 15.97
CA ARG A 46 -3.27 -5.62 15.68
C ARG A 46 -2.09 -4.88 15.07
N VAL A 47 -0.86 -5.33 15.35
CA VAL A 47 0.35 -4.74 14.75
C VAL A 47 0.42 -5.02 13.24
N TYR A 48 0.09 -6.25 12.84
CA TYR A 48 -0.01 -6.71 11.46
C TYR A 48 -1.42 -7.25 11.20
N PRO A 49 -1.86 -7.40 9.94
CA PRO A 49 -3.22 -7.88 9.64
C PRO A 49 -3.59 -9.22 10.31
N TRP A 50 -2.60 -10.08 10.52
CA TRP A 50 -2.76 -11.41 11.10
C TRP A 50 -2.48 -11.51 12.60
N GLY A 51 -1.91 -10.49 13.25
CA GLY A 51 -1.55 -10.53 14.67
C GLY A 51 -0.40 -9.59 15.04
N ASP A 52 0.28 -9.87 16.15
CA ASP A 52 1.24 -8.93 16.74
C ASP A 52 2.70 -9.18 16.35
N SER A 53 2.98 -10.29 15.68
CA SER A 53 4.32 -10.67 15.24
C SER A 53 4.39 -10.77 13.72
N MET A 54 5.54 -10.38 13.17
CA MET A 54 5.79 -10.48 11.73
C MET A 54 5.96 -11.96 11.35
N GLU A 55 5.19 -12.43 10.37
CA GLU A 55 5.25 -13.79 9.86
C GLU A 55 5.55 -13.74 8.35
N ALA A 56 6.70 -14.28 7.94
CA ALA A 56 7.22 -14.11 6.58
C ALA A 56 6.40 -14.83 5.50
N ASP A 57 5.63 -15.85 5.86
CA ASP A 57 4.76 -16.62 4.97
C ASP A 57 3.36 -15.99 4.79
N ARG A 58 3.11 -14.83 5.41
CA ARG A 58 1.83 -14.12 5.35
C ARG A 58 1.83 -12.90 4.45
N CYS A 59 2.96 -12.54 3.86
CA CYS A 59 3.02 -11.46 2.87
C CYS A 59 4.22 -11.62 1.94
N ASN A 60 4.28 -10.76 0.92
CA ASN A 60 5.46 -10.65 0.09
C ASN A 60 6.50 -9.73 0.75
N ALA A 61 7.55 -10.34 1.32
CA ALA A 61 8.68 -9.67 1.97
C ALA A 61 9.96 -9.62 1.11
N GLY A 62 9.85 -9.82 -0.22
CA GLY A 62 10.97 -9.62 -1.14
C GLY A 62 11.64 -10.87 -1.69
N GLY A 63 11.33 -12.05 -1.15
CA GLY A 63 11.91 -13.34 -1.60
C GLY A 63 11.64 -13.69 -3.07
N ASN A 64 10.70 -13.02 -3.73
CA ASN A 64 10.30 -13.27 -5.12
C ASN A 64 10.94 -12.31 -6.15
N GLY A 65 11.72 -11.31 -5.71
CA GLY A 65 12.37 -10.34 -6.62
C GLY A 65 11.41 -9.34 -7.30
N GLY A 66 10.13 -9.32 -6.90
CA GLY A 66 9.10 -8.46 -7.46
C GLY A 66 7.78 -8.58 -6.70
N THR A 67 6.72 -7.98 -7.26
CA THR A 67 5.36 -8.14 -6.73
C THR A 67 4.87 -9.57 -6.89
N THR A 68 3.84 -9.94 -6.13
CA THR A 68 3.14 -11.22 -6.24
C THR A 68 1.65 -11.00 -6.55
N PRO A 69 0.92 -12.02 -7.03
CA PRO A 69 -0.53 -11.93 -7.18
C PRO A 69 -1.23 -11.50 -5.89
N VAL A 70 -2.25 -10.64 -6.00
CA VAL A 70 -2.91 -9.98 -4.85
C VAL A 70 -3.69 -10.93 -3.92
N THR A 71 -3.83 -12.20 -4.29
CA THR A 71 -4.51 -13.24 -3.50
C THR A 71 -3.56 -14.33 -2.99
N ARG A 72 -2.24 -14.18 -3.20
CA ARG A 72 -1.23 -15.22 -2.92
C ARG A 72 -1.15 -15.62 -1.44
N TYR A 73 -1.42 -14.70 -0.52
CA TYR A 73 -1.25 -14.90 0.92
C TYR A 73 -2.59 -14.93 1.67
N PRO A 74 -3.38 -16.02 1.59
CA PRO A 74 -4.69 -16.11 2.23
C PRO A 74 -4.64 -16.07 3.76
N ASN A 75 -3.52 -16.50 4.36
CA ASN A 75 -3.29 -16.42 5.81
C ASN A 75 -2.84 -15.02 6.26
N GLY A 76 -2.49 -14.14 5.32
CA GLY A 76 -2.11 -12.75 5.57
C GLY A 76 -3.27 -11.76 5.58
N ARG A 77 -4.50 -12.24 5.41
CA ARG A 77 -5.69 -11.39 5.39
C ARG A 77 -5.90 -10.71 6.75
N SER A 78 -6.39 -9.48 6.70
CA SER A 78 -6.87 -8.77 7.88
C SER A 78 -8.14 -9.42 8.46
N PRO A 79 -8.59 -9.01 9.66
CA PRO A 79 -9.86 -9.49 10.24
C PRO A 79 -11.08 -9.24 9.36
N PHE A 80 -11.01 -8.25 8.46
CA PHE A 80 -12.05 -7.93 7.49
C PHE A 80 -11.86 -8.64 6.14
N GLY A 81 -10.89 -9.55 6.02
CA GLY A 81 -10.63 -10.34 4.82
C GLY A 81 -9.79 -9.62 3.76
N CYS A 82 -9.23 -8.45 4.04
CA CYS A 82 -8.42 -7.70 3.09
C CYS A 82 -7.04 -8.33 2.93
N TYR A 83 -6.65 -8.64 1.70
CA TYR A 83 -5.31 -9.13 1.36
C TYR A 83 -4.29 -7.99 1.29
N ASP A 84 -3.01 -8.35 1.42
CA ASP A 84 -1.85 -7.52 1.12
C ASP A 84 -1.85 -6.12 1.79
N LEU A 85 -2.40 -6.02 3.01
CA LEU A 85 -2.26 -4.84 3.86
C LEU A 85 -0.93 -4.84 4.64
N CYS A 86 0.08 -5.55 4.14
CA CYS A 86 1.45 -5.58 4.63
C CYS A 86 2.34 -6.16 3.53
N GLY A 87 3.44 -5.49 3.17
CA GLY A 87 4.34 -5.93 2.10
C GLY A 87 3.72 -5.81 0.70
N ASN A 88 4.27 -6.55 -0.26
CA ASN A 88 3.94 -6.47 -1.69
C ASN A 88 4.15 -5.06 -2.28
N THR A 89 3.23 -4.13 -2.09
CA THR A 89 3.36 -2.74 -2.55
C THR A 89 2.92 -1.76 -1.49
N TRP A 90 3.62 -0.62 -1.42
CA TRP A 90 3.09 0.55 -0.74
C TRP A 90 1.77 0.95 -1.37
N GLU A 91 0.83 1.45 -0.59
CA GLU A 91 -0.46 1.86 -1.10
C GLU A 91 -0.73 3.34 -0.86
N TRP A 92 -1.10 4.04 -1.94
CA TRP A 92 -1.62 5.40 -1.87
C TRP A 92 -2.88 5.48 -1.02
N THR A 93 -2.99 6.57 -0.25
CA THR A 93 -4.17 6.93 0.53
C THR A 93 -4.70 8.29 0.09
N GLU A 94 -5.91 8.64 0.50
CA GLU A 94 -6.52 9.96 0.29
C GLU A 94 -6.10 10.96 1.39
N THR A 95 -4.90 10.79 1.99
CA THR A 95 -4.40 11.64 3.08
C THR A 95 -3.24 12.50 2.57
N GLU A 96 -3.56 13.43 1.68
CA GLU A 96 -2.63 14.43 1.15
C GLU A 96 -2.58 15.68 2.05
N HIS A 97 -1.39 16.23 2.23
CA HIS A 97 -1.13 17.48 2.94
C HIS A 97 -0.31 18.45 2.10
N SER A 98 -0.54 19.75 2.32
CA SER A 98 0.20 20.84 1.69
C SER A 98 0.42 21.96 2.71
N ASP A 99 1.62 22.52 2.75
CA ASP A 99 1.94 23.75 3.50
C ASP A 99 2.08 24.98 2.57
N GLY A 100 1.69 24.83 1.30
CA GLY A 100 1.85 25.85 0.25
C GLY A 100 3.24 25.91 -0.38
N ARG A 101 4.21 25.14 0.12
CA ARG A 101 5.57 25.00 -0.47
C ARG A 101 5.89 23.56 -0.85
N THR A 102 5.49 22.62 0.00
CA THR A 102 5.67 21.19 -0.15
C THR A 102 4.33 20.50 -0.10
N ARG A 103 4.21 19.40 -0.86
CA ARG A 103 3.06 18.50 -0.85
C ARG A 103 3.57 17.11 -0.51
N PHE A 104 2.82 16.38 0.30
CA PHE A 104 3.09 14.98 0.55
C PHE A 104 1.79 14.22 0.77
N CYS A 105 1.83 12.93 0.54
CA CYS A 105 0.72 12.02 0.86
C CYS A 105 1.26 10.87 1.70
N PHE A 106 0.44 10.39 2.63
CA PHE A 106 0.78 9.17 3.35
C PHE A 106 0.59 7.93 2.48
N ILE A 107 1.61 7.09 2.42
CA ILE A 107 1.52 5.72 1.90
C ILE A 107 1.71 4.73 3.03
N ARG A 108 1.07 3.56 2.92
CA ARG A 108 1.04 2.54 3.99
C ARG A 108 1.33 1.13 3.46
N GLY A 109 1.57 0.20 4.38
CA GLY A 109 1.71 -1.23 4.11
C GLY A 109 3.15 -1.74 3.98
N GLY A 110 4.09 -0.91 3.58
CA GLY A 110 5.40 -1.42 3.19
C GLY A 110 5.40 -1.96 1.77
N SER A 111 6.52 -2.53 1.32
CA SER A 111 6.60 -3.17 0.00
C SER A 111 7.43 -4.44 0.04
N PHE A 112 7.48 -5.18 -1.07
CA PHE A 112 8.38 -6.32 -1.19
C PHE A 112 9.87 -5.92 -1.09
N PHE A 113 10.22 -4.67 -1.42
CA PHE A 113 11.61 -4.24 -1.49
C PHE A 113 12.07 -3.62 -0.17
N GLN A 114 13.19 -4.12 0.37
CA GLN A 114 13.89 -3.54 1.51
C GLN A 114 15.35 -3.32 1.15
N ALA A 115 15.82 -2.07 1.24
CA ALA A 115 17.24 -1.78 1.11
C ALA A 115 17.99 -2.38 2.30
N ALA A 116 19.11 -3.06 2.04
CA ALA A 116 19.98 -3.64 3.06
C ALA A 116 21.30 -2.86 3.14
N GLY A 117 21.83 -2.72 4.36
CA GLY A 117 23.19 -2.20 4.58
C GLY A 117 23.34 -0.68 4.66
N SER A 118 22.24 0.09 4.76
CA SER A 118 22.30 1.53 5.01
C SER A 118 20.99 2.08 5.58
N ASP A 119 21.10 2.95 6.59
CA ASP A 119 19.96 3.64 7.20
C ASP A 119 19.55 4.92 6.44
N TRP A 120 20.25 5.25 5.35
CA TRP A 120 19.96 6.42 4.52
C TRP A 120 18.80 6.22 3.54
N TYR A 121 18.39 4.97 3.32
CA TYR A 121 17.30 4.66 2.40
C TYR A 121 15.95 4.74 3.10
N LEU A 122 14.91 5.03 2.32
CA LEU A 122 13.54 4.94 2.79
C LEU A 122 13.29 3.55 3.39
N ASP A 123 12.68 3.55 4.56
CA ASP A 123 12.15 2.38 5.22
C ASP A 123 11.35 1.50 4.23
N GLY A 124 11.92 0.37 3.83
CA GLY A 124 11.29 -0.61 2.93
C GLY A 124 10.77 -1.84 3.66
N GLY A 125 10.47 -2.91 2.91
CA GLY A 125 9.98 -4.18 3.44
C GLY A 125 8.54 -4.10 3.95
N PRO A 126 8.00 -5.21 4.46
CA PRO A 126 6.71 -5.23 5.13
C PRO A 126 6.73 -4.36 6.39
N ARG A 127 5.64 -3.61 6.64
CA ARG A 127 5.56 -2.68 7.77
C ARG A 127 4.34 -2.92 8.64
N PRO A 128 4.41 -2.59 9.96
CA PRO A 128 3.24 -2.57 10.82
C PRO A 128 2.12 -1.69 10.26
N ALA A 129 0.87 -2.04 10.53
CA ALA A 129 -0.30 -1.35 9.99
C ALA A 129 -0.35 0.15 10.35
N ALA A 130 0.15 0.50 11.54
CA ALA A 130 0.21 1.90 12.00
C ALA A 130 1.32 2.72 11.33
N PHE A 131 2.32 2.07 10.70
CA PHE A 131 3.42 2.76 10.04
C PHE A 131 2.95 3.47 8.76
N ALA A 132 3.39 4.70 8.56
CA ALA A 132 3.13 5.48 7.36
C ALA A 132 4.39 6.22 6.93
N VAL A 133 4.59 6.30 5.62
CA VAL A 133 5.64 7.13 5.03
C VAL A 133 5.01 8.39 4.46
N LYS A 134 5.66 9.53 4.68
CA LYS A 134 5.36 10.76 3.94
C LYS A 134 6.04 10.68 2.58
N MET A 135 5.28 10.40 1.53
CA MET A 135 5.76 10.44 0.16
C MET A 135 5.63 11.87 -0.36
N LEU A 136 6.76 12.53 -0.60
CA LEU A 136 6.78 13.88 -1.16
C LEU A 136 6.25 13.85 -2.60
N LEU A 137 5.32 14.74 -2.91
CA LEU A 137 4.71 14.89 -4.24
C LEU A 137 5.46 15.99 -4.99
N ALA A 138 6.63 15.64 -5.54
CA ALA A 138 7.52 16.62 -6.16
C ALA A 138 7.09 16.94 -7.60
N TRP A 139 6.79 15.90 -8.37
CA TRP A 139 6.33 16.01 -9.74
C TRP A 139 5.69 14.70 -10.17
N PRO A 140 4.57 14.69 -10.93
CA PRO A 140 3.93 13.45 -11.33
C PRO A 140 4.87 12.43 -11.99
N GLY A 141 5.88 12.88 -12.74
CA GLY A 141 6.85 11.98 -13.36
C GLY A 141 7.92 11.39 -12.42
N LEU A 142 8.08 11.92 -11.20
CA LEU A 142 8.97 11.39 -10.16
C LEU A 142 8.25 10.50 -9.15
N ASP A 143 6.95 10.72 -8.94
CA ASP A 143 6.19 10.07 -7.87
C ASP A 143 5.64 8.69 -8.27
N ARG A 144 6.14 8.09 -9.37
CA ARG A 144 5.78 6.75 -9.87
C ARG A 144 6.93 5.78 -9.64
N CYS A 145 6.70 4.67 -8.96
CA CYS A 145 7.73 3.67 -8.73
C CYS A 145 7.19 2.23 -8.77
N ALA A 146 8.11 1.26 -8.94
CA ALA A 146 7.79 -0.16 -9.02
C ALA A 146 7.24 -0.77 -7.73
N THR A 147 7.25 -0.04 -6.62
CA THR A 147 6.89 -0.53 -5.29
C THR A 147 5.66 0.17 -4.71
N VAL A 148 5.05 1.11 -5.43
CA VAL A 148 3.85 1.84 -4.98
C VAL A 148 2.69 1.55 -5.95
N GLY A 149 1.59 1.06 -5.37
CA GLY A 149 0.29 0.85 -5.97
C GLY A 149 -0.80 1.51 -5.14
N PHE A 150 -2.01 0.96 -5.18
CA PHE A 150 -3.15 1.48 -4.41
C PHE A 150 -4.28 0.45 -4.30
N ARG A 151 -5.25 0.75 -3.42
CA ARG A 151 -6.56 0.12 -3.41
C ARG A 151 -7.66 1.17 -3.39
N CYS A 152 -8.86 0.75 -3.73
CA CYS A 152 -10.05 1.61 -3.65
C CYS A 152 -10.87 1.32 -2.39
N ALA A 153 -11.50 2.35 -1.86
CA ALA A 153 -12.54 2.28 -0.85
C ALA A 153 -13.86 2.83 -1.41
N VAL A 154 -14.97 2.47 -0.77
CA VAL A 154 -16.30 2.99 -1.08
C VAL A 154 -16.97 3.41 0.22
N SER A 155 -17.64 4.55 0.20
CA SER A 155 -18.47 4.97 1.32
C SER A 155 -19.76 4.15 1.31
N LEU A 156 -20.08 3.52 2.42
CA LEU A 156 -21.37 2.83 2.59
C LEU A 156 -22.44 3.91 2.82
N GLY A 157 -23.47 3.92 1.98
CA GLY A 157 -24.65 4.74 2.24
C GLY A 157 -25.30 4.30 3.55
N GLY A 158 -25.59 5.26 4.43
CA GLY A 158 -26.43 5.04 5.61
C GLY A 158 -27.90 4.93 5.25
#